data_AF-A0A7V5IF90-F1
#
_entry.id   AF-A0A7V5IF90-F1
#
_cell.length_a   1.000
_cell.length_b   1.000
_cell.length_c   1.000
_cell.angle_alpha   90.00
_cell.angle_beta   90.00
_cell.angle_gamma   90.00
#
_symmetry.space_group_name_H-M   'P 1'
#
loop_
_entity.id
_entity.type
_entity.pdbx_description
1 polymer ?
#
loop_
_entity_poly.entity_id
_entity_poly.type
_entity_poly.pdbx_seq_one_letter_code
_entity_poly.pdbx_strand_id
1 'polypeptide(L)'
;MSYQVLGLVMLSVFFWGLAPVVEKFAFSQTNIDPLIALTIRGVAAMLGLGVIILGMGKTQNLFEITTKDVFCFTLSGLFAGLLGTWTYLSALKLGEASQVVPISATYPLITALLSFFVLNEDFSLSRILGTILIITGIWLIK
;
A
#
# COMPACT_ATOMS: atom_id res chain seq x y z
N MET A 1 15.80 13.46 -6.78
CA MET A 1 14.38 13.17 -7.08
C MET A 1 13.83 14.30 -7.92
N SER A 2 13.10 14.05 -9.01
CA SER A 2 12.52 15.13 -9.83
C SER A 2 11.26 15.71 -9.19
N TYR A 3 10.89 16.95 -9.55
CA TYR A 3 9.67 17.61 -9.03
C TYR A 3 8.38 16.83 -9.34
N GLN A 4 8.33 16.14 -10.48
CA GLN A 4 7.19 15.29 -10.86
C GLN A 4 7.01 14.11 -9.90
N VAL A 5 8.11 13.45 -9.53
CA VAL A 5 8.08 12.34 -8.57
C VAL A 5 7.62 12.84 -7.20
N LEU A 6 8.11 14.00 -6.76
CA LEU A 6 7.68 14.59 -5.49
C LEU A 6 6.18 14.89 -5.46
N GLY A 7 5.63 15.47 -6.53
CA GLY A 7 4.20 15.77 -6.62
C GLY A 7 3.33 14.52 -6.53
N LEU A 8 3.68 13.46 -7.25
CA LEU A 8 2.95 12.19 -7.23
C LEU A 8 3.03 11.49 -5.86
N VAL A 9 4.20 11.54 -5.21
CA VAL A 9 4.37 10.98 -3.86
C VAL A 9 3.50 11.73 -2.84
N MET A 10 3.47 13.06 -2.88
CA MET A 10 2.63 13.86 -1.97
C MET A 10 1.14 13.55 -2.15
N LEU A 11 0.68 13.41 -3.40
CA LEU A 11 -0.69 13.02 -3.69
C LEU A 11 -1.00 11.61 -3.17
N SER A 12 -0.06 10.67 -3.32
CA SER A 12 -0.18 9.32 -2.75
C SER A 12 -0.32 9.37 -1.23
N VAL A 13 0.53 10.14 -0.54
CA VAL A 13 0.48 10.31 0.93
C VAL A 13 -0.87 10.85 1.37
N PHE A 14 -1.44 11.83 0.66
CA PHE A 14 -2.77 12.34 0.96
C PHE A 14 -3.85 11.25 0.89
N PHE A 15 -3.89 10.48 -0.21
CA PHE A 15 -4.89 9.41 -0.36
C PHE A 15 -4.68 8.25 0.63
N TRP A 16 -3.42 7.89 0.89
CA TRP A 16 -3.07 6.87 1.90
C TRP A 16 -3.35 7.32 3.33
N GLY A 17 -3.36 8.62 3.62
CA GLY A 17 -3.81 9.17 4.91
C GLY A 17 -5.34 9.23 5.03
N LEU A 18 -6.04 9.53 3.93
CA LEU A 18 -7.50 9.62 3.91
C LEU A 18 -8.19 8.24 4.01
N ALA A 19 -7.70 7.25 3.27
CA ALA A 19 -8.35 5.95 3.18
C ALA A 19 -8.55 5.24 4.54
N PRO A 20 -7.54 5.16 5.43
CA PRO A 20 -7.70 4.56 6.76
C PRO A 20 -8.76 5.22 7.63
N VAL A 21 -8.95 6.54 7.49
CA VAL A 21 -9.97 7.29 8.24
C VAL A 21 -11.36 6.86 7.79
N VAL A 22 -11.59 6.76 6.47
CA VAL A 22 -12.86 6.29 5.89
C VAL A 22 -13.12 4.82 6.28
N GLU A 23 -12.11 3.97 6.21
CA GLU A 23 -12.21 2.56 6.57
C GLU A 23 -12.51 2.38 8.06
N LYS A 24 -11.81 3.11 8.93
CA LYS A 24 -12.05 3.08 10.37
C LYS A 24 -13.46 3.58 10.71
N PHE A 25 -13.90 4.65 10.05
CA PHE A 25 -15.28 5.12 10.17
C PHE A 25 -16.28 4.02 9.77
N ALA A 26 -16.09 3.36 8.63
CA ALA A 26 -16.98 2.28 8.20
C ALA A 26 -17.02 1.10 9.20
N PHE A 27 -15.87 0.69 9.73
CA PHE A 27 -15.80 -0.33 10.79
C PHE A 27 -16.41 0.11 12.13
N SER A 28 -16.48 1.42 12.40
CA SER A 28 -17.16 1.92 13.61
C SER A 28 -18.69 1.87 13.50
N GLN A 29 -19.22 2.01 12.28
CA GLN A 29 -20.66 1.99 12.01
C GLN A 29 -21.19 0.57 11.75
N THR A 30 -20.33 -0.34 11.31
CA THR A 30 -20.71 -1.70 10.89
C THR A 30 -19.75 -2.73 11.47
N ASN A 31 -20.26 -3.88 11.91
CA ASN A 31 -19.40 -4.99 12.34
C ASN A 31 -19.00 -5.90 11.16
N ILE A 32 -18.80 -5.33 9.97
CA ILE A 32 -18.48 -6.10 8.76
C ILE A 32 -17.15 -6.84 8.91
N ASP A 33 -17.07 -8.05 8.37
CA ASP A 33 -15.82 -8.82 8.34
C ASP A 33 -14.76 -8.14 7.46
N PRO A 34 -13.48 -8.07 7.88
CA PRO A 34 -12.41 -7.46 7.08
C PRO A 34 -12.23 -8.04 5.67
N LEU A 35 -12.48 -9.34 5.45
CA LEU A 35 -12.42 -9.95 4.11
C LEU A 35 -13.56 -9.46 3.23
N ILE A 36 -14.76 -9.27 3.79
CA ILE A 36 -15.89 -8.72 3.05
C ILE A 36 -15.61 -7.25 2.71
N ALA A 37 -15.11 -6.45 3.66
CA ALA A 37 -14.70 -5.07 3.40
C ALA A 37 -13.63 -4.98 2.31
N LEU A 38 -12.63 -5.87 2.35
CA LEU A 38 -11.59 -5.98 1.33
C LEU A 38 -12.17 -6.34 -0.05
N THR A 39 -13.13 -7.27 -0.09
CA THR A 39 -13.79 -7.67 -1.34
C THR A 39 -14.53 -6.48 -1.97
N ILE A 40 -15.28 -5.72 -1.16
CA ILE A 40 -15.98 -4.50 -1.62
C ILE A 40 -14.97 -3.48 -2.17
N ARG A 41 -13.87 -3.23 -1.41
CA ARG A 41 -12.78 -2.34 -1.85
C ARG A 41 -12.16 -2.80 -3.17
N GLY A 42 -11.93 -4.10 -3.33
CA GLY A 42 -11.37 -4.70 -4.54
C GLY A 42 -12.27 -4.53 -5.76
N VAL A 43 -13.58 -4.80 -5.62
CA VAL A 43 -14.55 -4.60 -6.70
C VAL A 43 -14.64 -3.12 -7.11
N ALA A 44 -14.72 -2.20 -6.13
CA ALA A 44 -14.74 -0.78 -6.41
C ALA A 44 -13.48 -0.31 -7.15
N ALA A 45 -12.30 -0.77 -6.72
CA ALA A 45 -11.03 -0.48 -7.39
C ALA A 45 -10.99 -1.04 -8.82
N MET A 46 -11.42 -2.28 -9.03
CA MET A 46 -11.46 -2.92 -10.35
C MET A 46 -12.36 -2.14 -11.32
N LEU A 47 -13.56 -1.74 -10.89
CA LEU A 47 -14.48 -0.95 -11.72
C LEU A 47 -13.90 0.43 -12.04
N GLY A 48 -13.33 1.13 -11.05
CA GLY A 48 -12.69 2.42 -11.26
C GLY A 48 -11.51 2.35 -12.22
N LEU A 49 -10.66 1.32 -12.09
CA LEU A 49 -9.55 1.06 -13.01
C LEU A 49 -10.05 0.79 -14.42
N GLY A 50 -11.12 0.01 -14.59
CA GLY A 50 -11.75 -0.25 -15.89
C GLY A 50 -12.19 1.05 -16.58
N VAL A 51 -12.89 1.93 -15.86
CA VAL A 51 -13.31 3.24 -16.39
C VAL A 51 -12.11 4.09 -16.81
N ILE A 52 -11.06 4.16 -15.98
CA ILE A 52 -9.86 4.96 -16.27
C ILE A 52 -9.11 4.41 -17.50
N ILE A 53 -8.90 3.09 -17.59
CA ILE A 53 -8.17 2.49 -18.71
C ILE A 53 -8.93 2.71 -20.02
N LEU A 54 -10.24 2.51 -20.03
CA LEU A 54 -11.09 2.75 -21.19
C LEU A 54 -11.08 4.23 -21.58
N GLY A 55 -11.25 5.14 -20.62
CA GLY A 55 -11.27 6.59 -20.85
C GLY A 55 -9.94 7.15 -21.34
N MET A 56 -8.81 6.56 -20.94
CA MET A 56 -7.48 6.94 -21.43
C MET A 56 -7.06 6.24 -22.72
N GLY A 57 -7.89 5.35 -23.28
CA GLY A 57 -7.57 4.59 -24.50
C GLY A 57 -6.38 3.63 -24.34
N LYS A 58 -6.03 3.23 -23.12
CA LYS A 58 -4.85 2.39 -22.83
C LYS A 58 -5.07 0.89 -23.00
N THR A 59 -6.15 0.50 -23.69
CA THR A 59 -6.53 -0.90 -23.85
C THR A 59 -5.54 -1.67 -24.72
N GLN A 60 -4.88 -1.01 -25.67
CA GLN A 60 -3.90 -1.65 -26.56
C GLN A 60 -2.63 -2.08 -25.80
N ASN A 61 -2.22 -1.33 -24.78
CA ASN A 61 -1.06 -1.63 -23.94
C ASN A 61 -1.23 -2.94 -23.15
N LEU A 62 -2.47 -3.44 -22.98
CA LEU A 62 -2.72 -4.73 -22.33
C LEU A 62 -2.23 -5.92 -23.18
N PHE A 63 -2.05 -5.74 -24.50
CA PHE A 63 -1.52 -6.78 -25.38
C PHE A 63 0.01 -6.77 -25.48
N GLU A 64 0.66 -5.75 -24.93
CA GLU A 64 2.12 -5.60 -24.92
C GLU A 64 2.77 -6.23 -23.68
N ILE A 65 1.97 -6.68 -22.71
CA ILE A 65 2.48 -7.24 -21.45
C ILE A 65 3.03 -8.64 -21.65
N THR A 66 4.15 -8.94 -20.99
CA THR A 66 4.73 -10.28 -21.01
C THR A 66 4.13 -11.19 -19.94
N THR A 67 4.22 -12.50 -20.10
CA THR A 67 3.81 -13.47 -19.07
C THR A 67 4.56 -13.25 -17.74
N LYS A 68 5.81 -12.78 -17.80
CA LYS A 68 6.60 -12.45 -16.61
C LYS A 68 6.00 -11.26 -15.87
N ASP A 69 5.60 -10.21 -16.59
CA ASP A 69 4.98 -9.04 -15.99
C ASP A 69 3.67 -9.42 -15.30
N VAL A 70 2.81 -10.18 -16.00
CA VAL A 70 1.55 -10.70 -15.44
C VAL A 70 1.81 -11.50 -14.16
N PHE A 71 2.80 -12.39 -14.18
CA PHE A 71 3.16 -13.19 -13.00
C PHE A 71 3.63 -12.33 -11.83
N CYS A 72 4.56 -11.40 -12.07
CA CYS A 72 5.08 -10.50 -11.04
C CYS A 72 3.98 -9.60 -10.44
N PHE A 73 3.13 -9.01 -11.28
CA PHE A 73 2.02 -8.17 -10.80
C PHE A 73 0.92 -8.97 -10.10
N THR A 74 0.66 -10.22 -10.54
CA THR A 74 -0.27 -11.12 -9.84
C THR A 74 0.26 -11.44 -8.45
N LEU A 75 1.54 -11.79 -8.34
CA LEU A 75 2.17 -12.08 -7.05
C LEU A 75 2.15 -10.86 -6.12
N SER A 76 2.44 -9.67 -6.67
CA SER A 76 2.29 -8.40 -5.96
C SER A 76 0.85 -8.16 -5.49
N GLY A 77 -0.15 -8.46 -6.32
CA GLY A 77 -1.56 -8.35 -5.98
C GLY A 77 -1.97 -9.30 -4.85
N LEU A 78 -1.44 -10.52 -4.83
CA LEU A 78 -1.66 -11.47 -3.74
C LEU A 78 -1.03 -10.99 -2.43
N PHE A 79 0.22 -10.52 -2.46
CA PHE A 79 0.90 -10.07 -1.24
C PHE A 79 0.36 -8.73 -0.71
N ALA A 80 0.27 -7.69 -1.55
CA ALA A 80 -0.16 -6.37 -1.11
C ALA A 80 -1.69 -6.23 -1.10
N GLY A 81 -2.32 -6.61 -2.21
CA GLY A 81 -3.76 -6.43 -2.43
C GLY A 81 -4.62 -7.36 -1.57
N LEU A 82 -4.24 -8.63 -1.43
CA LEU A 82 -4.97 -9.58 -0.61
C LEU A 82 -4.42 -9.68 0.81
N LEU A 83 -3.24 -10.27 1.00
CA LEU A 83 -2.74 -10.64 2.34
C LEU A 83 -2.41 -9.41 3.20
N GLY A 84 -1.66 -8.47 2.64
CA GLY A 84 -1.26 -7.23 3.33
C GLY A 84 -2.46 -6.37 3.67
N THR A 85 -3.36 -6.14 2.70
CA THR A 85 -4.57 -5.33 2.97
C THR A 85 -5.53 -6.03 3.92
N TRP A 86 -5.71 -7.35 3.84
CA TRP A 86 -6.56 -8.09 4.78
C TRP A 86 -6.05 -7.99 6.22
N THR A 87 -4.76 -8.25 6.43
CA THR A 87 -4.15 -8.17 7.77
C THR A 87 -4.16 -6.74 8.31
N TYR A 88 -3.89 -5.76 7.45
CA TYR A 88 -4.01 -4.33 7.77
C TYR A 88 -5.44 -3.93 8.18
N LEU A 89 -6.46 -4.27 7.38
CA LEU A 89 -7.86 -3.94 7.69
C LEU A 89 -8.34 -4.64 8.96
N SER A 90 -7.88 -5.87 9.20
CA SER A 90 -8.17 -6.61 10.44
C SER A 90 -7.58 -5.88 11.66
N ALA A 91 -6.33 -5.44 11.58
CA ALA A 91 -5.70 -4.63 12.62
C ALA A 91 -6.43 -3.29 12.81
N LEU A 92 -6.80 -2.61 11.71
CA LEU A 92 -7.50 -1.32 11.73
C LEU A 92 -8.90 -1.44 12.34
N LYS A 93 -9.61 -2.55 12.08
CA LYS A 93 -10.90 -2.84 12.71
C LYS A 93 -10.75 -2.90 14.24
N LEU A 94 -9.72 -3.60 14.72
CA LEU A 94 -9.49 -3.86 16.16
C LEU A 94 -8.82 -2.70 16.91
N GLY A 95 -7.90 -1.97 16.27
CA GLY A 95 -7.08 -0.93 16.89
C GLY A 95 -7.41 0.48 16.41
N GLU A 96 -6.77 1.49 16.99
CA GLU A 96 -6.94 2.89 16.58
C GLU A 96 -6.20 3.19 15.27
N ALA A 97 -6.79 3.99 14.38
CA ALA A 97 -6.14 4.38 13.13
C ALA A 97 -4.82 5.15 13.37
N SER A 98 -4.78 5.99 14.42
CA SER A 98 -3.60 6.74 14.88
C SER A 98 -2.41 5.85 15.26
N GLN A 99 -2.65 4.59 15.65
CA GLN A 99 -1.60 3.64 16.01
C GLN A 99 -1.32 2.65 14.87
N VAL A 100 -2.38 2.09 14.28
CA VAL A 100 -2.25 1.05 13.23
C VAL A 100 -1.59 1.62 11.98
N VAL A 101 -1.94 2.84 11.55
CA VAL A 101 -1.39 3.43 10.33
C VAL A 101 0.13 3.67 10.47
N PRO A 102 0.64 4.38 11.49
CA PRO A 102 2.08 4.57 11.64
C PRO A 102 2.84 3.26 11.85
N ILE A 103 2.30 2.33 12.64
CA ILE A 103 2.95 1.01 12.84
C ILE A 103 3.02 0.23 11.52
N SER A 104 1.96 0.24 10.72
CA SER A 104 1.99 -0.41 9.40
C SER A 104 3.01 0.25 8.45
N ALA A 105 3.26 1.55 8.61
CA ALA A 105 4.24 2.32 7.83
C ALA A 105 5.71 1.99 8.18
N THR A 106 5.99 0.97 9.01
CA THR A 106 7.32 0.37 9.15
C THR A 106 7.65 -0.63 8.05
N TYR A 107 6.72 -0.97 7.15
CA TYR A 107 7.03 -1.89 6.03
C TYR A 107 8.21 -1.45 5.13
N PRO A 108 8.52 -0.13 4.93
CA PRO A 108 9.68 0.29 4.12
C PRO A 108 11.01 -0.29 4.62
N LEU A 109 11.09 -0.70 5.88
CA LEU A 109 12.26 -1.36 6.45
C LEU A 109 12.43 -2.77 5.87
N ILE A 110 11.32 -3.50 5.78
CA ILE A 110 11.27 -4.80 5.11
C ILE A 110 11.59 -4.61 3.62
N THR A 111 11.06 -3.56 2.99
CA THR A 111 11.39 -3.22 1.59
C THR A 111 12.88 -2.91 1.41
N ALA A 112 13.50 -2.12 2.29
CA ALA A 112 14.93 -1.82 2.24
C ALA A 112 15.77 -3.10 2.38
N LEU A 113 15.42 -3.97 3.32
CA LEU A 113 16.12 -5.24 3.53
C LEU A 113 15.96 -6.18 2.32
N LEU A 114 14.75 -6.34 1.80
CA LEU A 114 14.49 -7.22 0.66
C LEU A 114 15.09 -6.65 -0.63
N SER A 115 15.08 -5.33 -0.84
CA SER A 115 15.71 -4.72 -2.02
C SER A 115 17.23 -4.90 -2.01
N PHE A 116 17.88 -4.92 -0.85
CA PHE A 116 19.29 -5.30 -0.76
C PHE A 116 19.52 -6.73 -1.28
N PHE A 117 18.75 -7.72 -0.80
CA PHE A 117 18.95 -9.12 -1.17
C PHE A 117 18.44 -9.49 -2.57
N VAL A 118 17.33 -8.90 -3.00
CA VAL A 118 16.59 -9.29 -4.22
C VAL A 118 16.96 -8.39 -5.40
N LEU A 119 17.12 -7.09 -5.16
CA LEU A 119 17.39 -6.10 -6.20
C LEU A 119 18.87 -5.69 -6.25
N ASN A 120 19.70 -6.20 -5.32
CA ASN A 120 21.11 -5.83 -5.16
C ASN A 120 21.31 -4.31 -4.97
N GLU A 121 20.36 -3.65 -4.31
CA GLU A 121 20.52 -2.24 -3.96
C GLU A 121 21.56 -2.06 -2.84
N ASP A 122 22.37 -1.00 -2.91
CA ASP A 122 23.34 -0.70 -1.86
C ASP A 122 22.69 -0.39 -0.51
N PHE A 123 23.28 -0.93 0.56
CA PHE A 123 22.92 -0.63 1.94
C PHE A 123 23.82 0.47 2.49
N SER A 124 23.36 1.73 2.42
CA SER A 124 24.11 2.85 3.00
C SER A 124 23.84 3.00 4.49
N LEU A 125 24.85 3.46 5.23
CA LEU A 125 24.71 3.77 6.67
C LEU A 125 23.58 4.79 6.91
N SER A 126 23.39 5.74 5.98
CA SER A 126 22.29 6.71 6.05
C SER A 126 20.91 6.06 5.95
N ARG A 127 20.74 5.01 5.10
CA ARG A 127 19.47 4.25 5.02
C ARG A 127 19.18 3.51 6.32
N ILE A 128 20.21 2.96 6.98
CA ILE A 128 20.07 2.31 8.30
C ILE A 128 19.66 3.32 9.37
N LEU A 129 20.33 4.47 9.44
CA LEU A 129 20.01 5.50 10.43
C LEU A 129 18.62 6.08 10.22
N GLY A 130 18.23 6.35 8.97
CA GLY A 130 16.87 6.80 8.63
C GLY A 130 15.82 5.75 9.01
N THR A 131 16.10 4.47 8.75
CA THR A 131 15.28 3.33 9.17
C THR A 131 15.06 3.32 10.68
N ILE A 132 16.14 3.42 11.48
CA ILE A 132 16.07 3.44 12.94
C ILE A 132 15.24 4.64 13.41
N LEU A 133 15.46 5.83 12.83
CA LEU A 133 14.70 7.03 13.17
C LEU A 133 13.20 6.85 12.91
N ILE A 134 12.81 6.26 11.78
CA ILE A 134 11.40 5.94 11.46
C ILE A 134 10.81 4.99 12.52
N ILE A 135 11.52 3.90 12.87
CA ILE A 135 11.06 2.96 13.92
C ILE A 135 10.85 3.70 15.23
N THR A 136 11.85 4.49 15.67
CA THR A 136 11.77 5.20 16.95
C THR A 136 10.63 6.22 16.96
N GLY A 137 10.43 6.95 15.86
CA GLY A 137 9.31 7.89 15.71
C GLY A 137 7.96 7.18 15.82
N ILE A 138 7.80 6.04 15.16
CA ILE A 138 6.58 5.23 15.22
C ILE A 138 6.36 4.66 16.62
N TRP A 139 7.42 4.21 17.31
CA TRP A 139 7.33 3.73 18.69
C TRP A 139 6.89 4.82 19.67
N LEU A 140 7.28 6.08 19.44
CA LEU A 140 6.84 7.24 20.23
C LEU A 140 5.40 7.67 19.98
N ILE A 141 4.81 7.30 18.84
CA ILE A 141 3.39 7.56 18.53
C ILE A 141 2.46 6.58 19.28
N LYS A 142 3.00 5.48 19.80
CA LYS A 142 2.26 4.48 20.58
C LYS A 142 1.76 5.02 21.92
#